data_AF-A0A2G1YR61-F1
#
_entry.id   AF-A0A2G1YR61-F1
#
_cell.length_a   1.000
_cell.length_b   1.000
_cell.length_c   1.000
_cell.angle_alpha   90.00
_cell.angle_beta   90.00
_cell.angle_gamma   90.00
#
_symmetry.space_group_name_H-M   'P 1'
#
loop_
_entity.id
_entity.type
_entity.pdbx_description
1 polymer ?
#
loop_
_entity_poly.entity_id
_entity_poly.type
_entity_poly.pdbx_seq_one_letter_code
_entity_poly.pdbx_strand_id
1 'polypeptide(L)'
;MEDREELPINTSFGKDDFDFKKRELDCAVIRYAHKLAEDEGMKFDSVRAAFWEGELLYPNASFKAENHIQIAILNSDCIKGVFLPRHMKK
;
A
#
# COMPACT_ATOMS: atom_id res chain seq x y z
N MET A 1 10.21 -2.20 30.77
CA MET A 1 9.50 -3.06 29.81
C MET A 1 8.95 -2.12 28.78
N GLU A 2 9.52 -2.10 27.57
CA GLU A 2 8.99 -1.27 26.48
C GLU A 2 7.58 -1.76 26.15
N ASP A 3 6.64 -0.83 26.08
CA ASP A 3 5.29 -1.05 25.58
C ASP A 3 5.39 -1.61 24.17
N ARG A 4 5.25 -2.93 24.02
CA ARG A 4 5.06 -3.54 22.71
C ARG A 4 3.63 -3.23 22.30
N GLU A 5 3.45 -2.16 21.54
CA GLU A 5 2.20 -1.97 20.81
C GLU A 5 1.90 -3.25 20.01
N GLU A 6 0.66 -3.72 20.09
CA GLU A 6 0.22 -4.90 19.34
C GLU A 6 0.40 -4.65 17.84
N LEU A 7 0.86 -5.68 17.12
CA LEU A 7 1.01 -5.57 15.67
C LEU A 7 -0.36 -5.32 15.03
N PRO A 8 -0.46 -4.39 14.07
CA PRO A 8 -1.69 -4.20 13.34
C PRO A 8 -2.05 -5.46 12.57
N ILE A 9 -3.32 -5.59 12.23
CA ILE A 9 -3.85 -6.70 11.42
C ILE A 9 -4.49 -6.14 10.16
N ASN A 10 -4.35 -6.88 9.05
CA ASN A 10 -5.07 -6.55 7.83
C ASN A 10 -6.57 -6.80 8.05
N THR A 11 -7.38 -5.82 7.71
CA THR A 11 -8.84 -5.85 7.93
C THR A 11 -9.59 -5.39 6.70
N SER A 12 -10.90 -5.60 6.68
CA SER A 12 -11.74 -5.08 5.61
C SER A 12 -12.06 -3.59 5.84
N PHE A 13 -12.23 -2.83 4.76
CA PHE A 13 -12.81 -1.48 4.84
C PHE A 13 -14.32 -1.51 5.13
N GLY A 14 -14.98 -2.63 4.87
CA GLY A 14 -16.42 -2.80 5.06
C GLY A 14 -16.86 -4.26 4.92
N LYS A 15 -18.17 -4.50 4.90
CA LYS A 15 -18.73 -5.86 4.81
C LYS A 15 -18.50 -6.53 3.45
N ASP A 16 -18.38 -5.73 2.39
CA ASP A 16 -18.23 -6.21 1.00
C ASP A 16 -16.76 -6.29 0.56
N ASP A 17 -15.82 -6.03 1.46
CA ASP A 17 -14.38 -6.06 1.18
C ASP A 17 -13.76 -7.37 1.68
N PHE A 18 -13.85 -8.40 0.82
CA PHE A 18 -13.25 -9.71 1.06
C PHE A 18 -11.73 -9.72 0.86
N ASP A 19 -11.20 -8.71 0.17
CA ASP A 19 -9.77 -8.61 -0.12
C ASP A 19 -8.97 -8.04 1.05
N PHE A 20 -9.59 -7.55 2.13
CA PHE A 20 -8.92 -6.86 3.23
C PHE A 20 -8.07 -5.67 2.76
N LYS A 21 -8.72 -4.74 2.06
CA LYS A 21 -8.07 -3.54 1.49
C LYS A 21 -7.49 -2.62 2.58
N LYS A 22 -7.85 -2.77 3.86
CA LYS A 22 -7.19 -2.11 5.00
C LYS A 22 -5.92 -2.88 5.41
N ARG A 23 -4.86 -2.68 4.63
CA ARG A 23 -3.55 -3.37 4.71
C ARG A 23 -2.60 -2.81 5.78
N GLU A 24 -3.06 -2.65 7.02
CA GLU A 24 -2.24 -2.00 8.07
C GLU A 24 -0.99 -2.80 8.47
N LEU A 25 -1.06 -4.13 8.47
CA LEU A 25 0.11 -4.98 8.73
C LEU A 25 1.11 -4.88 7.58
N ASP A 26 0.65 -4.96 6.33
CA ASP A 26 1.55 -4.87 5.18
C ASP A 26 2.25 -3.50 5.16
N CYS A 27 1.52 -2.42 5.50
CA CYS A 27 2.09 -1.09 5.64
C CYS A 27 3.19 -1.06 6.73
N ALA A 28 2.95 -1.68 7.88
CA ALA A 28 3.94 -1.78 8.95
C ALA A 28 5.19 -2.58 8.52
N VAL A 29 5.01 -3.71 7.84
CA VAL A 29 6.11 -4.54 7.30
C VAL A 29 6.95 -3.76 6.29
N ILE A 30 6.32 -3.08 5.33
CA ILE A 30 7.02 -2.27 4.32
C ILE A 30 7.81 -1.14 4.97
N ARG A 31 7.22 -0.44 5.94
CA ARG A 31 7.91 0.62 6.69
C ARG A 31 9.10 0.07 7.47
N TYR A 32 8.96 -1.09 8.09
CA TYR A 32 10.05 -1.73 8.81
C TYR A 32 11.18 -2.16 7.87
N ALA A 33 10.86 -2.76 6.72
CA ALA A 33 11.84 -3.12 5.70
C ALA A 33 12.60 -1.88 5.18
N HIS A 34 11.91 -0.76 4.98
CA HIS A 34 12.55 0.50 4.62
C HIS A 34 13.53 0.98 5.71
N LYS A 35 13.13 0.89 6.98
CA LYS A 35 14.00 1.24 8.11
C LYS A 35 15.27 0.40 8.14
N LEU A 36 15.14 -0.92 7.97
CA LEU A 36 16.30 -1.82 7.87
C LEU A 36 17.23 -1.45 6.72
N ALA A 37 16.68 -1.10 5.56
CA ALA A 37 17.49 -0.66 4.43
C ALA A 37 18.22 0.67 4.72
N GLU A 38 17.57 1.60 5.40
CA GLU A 38 18.18 2.87 5.80
C GLU A 38 19.31 2.67 6.82
N ASP A 39 19.14 1.74 7.77
CA ASP A 39 20.17 1.37 8.75
C ASP A 39 21.42 0.77 8.06
N GLU A 40 21.25 0.12 6.91
CA GLU A 40 22.33 -0.38 6.02
C GLU A 40 22.84 0.70 5.03
N GLY A 41 22.37 1.95 5.13
CA GLY A 41 22.79 3.06 4.29
C GLY A 41 22.14 3.10 2.90
N MET A 42 21.11 2.30 2.65
CA MET A 42 20.33 2.31 1.40
C MET A 42 19.05 3.14 1.58
N LYS A 43 18.84 4.12 0.69
CA LYS A 43 17.65 4.98 0.70
C LYS A 43 16.83 4.80 -0.56
N PHE A 44 15.51 4.86 -0.42
CA PHE A 44 14.57 4.78 -1.53
C PHE A 44 13.70 6.04 -1.58
N ASP A 45 13.53 6.60 -2.77
CA ASP A 45 12.64 7.74 -2.97
C ASP A 45 11.17 7.31 -3.11
N SER A 46 10.95 6.10 -3.63
CA SER A 46 9.62 5.52 -3.81
C SER A 46 9.70 3.99 -3.83
N VAL A 47 8.60 3.35 -3.49
CA VAL A 47 8.40 1.91 -3.64
C VAL A 47 7.20 1.65 -4.55
N ARG A 48 7.25 0.56 -5.32
CA ARG A 48 6.13 0.10 -6.15
C ARG A 48 5.92 -1.39 -5.97
N ALA A 49 4.67 -1.83 -5.97
CA ALA A 49 4.32 -3.24 -5.94
C ALA A 49 3.06 -3.50 -6.78
N ALA A 50 2.97 -4.72 -7.33
CA ALA A 50 1.77 -5.19 -7.98
C ALA A 50 0.83 -5.80 -6.93
N PHE A 51 -0.45 -5.46 -7.01
CA PHE A 51 -1.50 -5.98 -6.16
C PHE A 51 -2.51 -6.72 -7.00
N TRP A 52 -2.88 -7.91 -6.55
CA TRP A 52 -3.83 -8.79 -7.19
C TRP A 52 -5.16 -8.76 -6.44
N GLU A 53 -6.06 -7.88 -6.86
CA GLU A 53 -7.34 -7.63 -6.20
C GLU A 53 -8.53 -7.95 -7.10
N GLY A 54 -9.66 -8.26 -6.46
CA GLY A 54 -10.91 -8.66 -7.09
C GLY A 54 -10.97 -10.14 -7.45
N GLU A 55 -12.03 -10.47 -8.17
CA GLU A 55 -12.30 -11.82 -8.67
C GLU A 55 -11.43 -12.16 -9.89
N LEU A 56 -11.28 -13.46 -10.16
CA LEU A 56 -10.65 -13.95 -11.39
C LEU A 56 -11.41 -13.43 -12.61
N LEU A 57 -10.68 -12.95 -13.62
CA LEU A 57 -11.29 -12.38 -14.82
C LEU A 57 -12.02 -13.43 -15.69
N TYR A 58 -11.55 -14.68 -15.64
CA TYR A 58 -12.15 -15.85 -16.30
C TYR A 58 -11.67 -17.14 -15.60
N PRO A 59 -12.33 -18.30 -15.81
CA PRO A 59 -11.94 -19.56 -15.17
C PRO A 59 -10.46 -19.90 -15.40
N ASN A 60 -9.74 -20.24 -14.33
CA ASN A 60 -8.31 -20.54 -14.30
C ASN A 60 -7.38 -19.36 -14.68
N ALA A 61 -7.87 -18.12 -14.70
CA ALA A 61 -7.01 -16.95 -14.93
C ALA A 61 -6.05 -16.73 -13.74
N SER A 62 -4.85 -16.22 -14.04
CA SER A 62 -3.99 -15.56 -13.04
C SER A 62 -4.21 -14.05 -12.98
N PHE A 63 -5.05 -13.51 -13.88
CA PHE A 63 -5.47 -12.12 -13.88
C PHE A 63 -6.74 -11.95 -13.05
N LYS A 64 -6.76 -10.93 -12.19
CA LYS A 64 -7.95 -10.49 -11.48
C LYS A 64 -8.45 -9.14 -12.00
N ALA A 65 -9.72 -8.87 -11.74
CA ALA A 65 -10.44 -7.71 -12.28
C ALA A 65 -9.90 -6.34 -11.79
N GLU A 66 -9.31 -6.28 -10.60
CA GLU A 66 -8.85 -5.04 -9.96
C GLU A 66 -7.33 -5.01 -9.74
N ASN A 67 -6.58 -5.79 -10.53
CA ASN A 67 -5.13 -5.76 -10.52
C ASN A 67 -4.61 -4.33 -10.74
N HIS A 68 -3.71 -3.87 -9.87
CA HIS A 68 -3.13 -2.54 -9.99
C HIS A 68 -1.69 -2.49 -9.48
N ILE A 69 -0.96 -1.44 -9.88
CA ILE A 69 0.34 -1.12 -9.29
C ILE A 69 0.12 -0.02 -8.27
N GLN A 70 0.49 -0.27 -7.02
CA GLN A 70 0.53 0.79 -6.01
C GLN A 70 1.94 1.37 -5.95
N ILE A 71 2.01 2.69 -5.85
CA ILE A 71 3.25 3.44 -5.68
C ILE A 71 3.13 4.22 -4.37
N ALA A 72 4.10 4.07 -3.49
CA ALA A 72 4.23 4.91 -2.30
C ALA A 72 5.47 5.79 -2.45
N ILE A 73 5.28 7.11 -2.35
CA ILE A 73 6.36 8.10 -2.39
C ILE A 73 6.86 8.30 -0.97
N LEU A 74 8.14 8.03 -0.74
CA LEU A 74 8.79 8.11 0.56
C LEU A 74 9.52 9.45 0.72
N ASN A 75 10.12 9.93 -0.37
CA ASN A 75 10.74 11.25 -0.44
C ASN A 75 9.75 12.28 -1.03
N SER A 76 9.30 13.23 -0.22
CA SER A 76 8.38 14.28 -0.65
C SER A 76 8.95 15.20 -1.74
N ASP A 77 10.27 15.28 -1.90
CA ASP A 77 10.91 16.12 -2.95
C ASP A 77 10.64 15.59 -4.37
N CYS A 78 10.20 14.33 -4.47
CA CYS A 78 9.71 13.72 -5.70
C CYS A 78 8.33 14.25 -6.11
N ILE A 79 7.56 14.85 -5.20
CA ILE A 79 6.22 15.38 -5.48
C ILE A 79 6.35 16.76 -6.14
N LYS A 80 6.07 16.85 -7.44
CA LYS A 80 6.18 18.12 -8.19
C LYS A 80 4.95 19.01 -8.09
N GLY A 81 3.80 18.46 -7.72
CA GLY A 81 2.57 19.20 -7.56
C GLY A 81 1.40 18.30 -7.19
N VAL A 82 0.38 18.91 -6.59
CA VAL A 82 -0.89 18.25 -6.24
C VAL A 82 -2.00 18.95 -7.01
N PHE A 83 -2.79 18.18 -7.73
CA PHE A 83 -3.88 18.69 -8.55
C PHE A 83 -5.21 18.18 -8.02
N LEU A 84 -6.17 19.08 -7.83
CA LEU A 84 -7.54 18.70 -7.50
C LEU A 84 -8.33 18.41 -8.79
N PRO A 85 -9.16 17.35 -8.84
CA PRO A 85 -10.13 17.13 -9.90
C PRO A 85 -10.99 18.37 -10.17
N ARG A 86 -11.15 18.73 -11.45
CA ARG A 86 -11.81 19.96 -11.89
C ARG A 86 -13.25 20.14 -11.38
N HIS A 87 -13.92 19.05 -11.03
CA HIS A 87 -15.32 19.05 -10.60
C HIS A 87 -15.50 18.99 -9.07
N MET A 88 -14.43 18.83 -8.28
CA MET A 88 -14.54 18.94 -6.83
C MET A 88 -14.55 20.42 -6.43
N LYS A 89 -15.67 20.88 -5.84
CA LYS A 89 -15.71 22.17 -5.14
C LYS A 89 -15.00 22.00 -3.79
N LYS A 90 -14.25 23.05 -3.38
CA LYS A 90 -13.60 23.13 -2.07
C LYS A 90 -14.59 23.01 -0.93
#